data_AF-A0A2H1VBJ2-F1
#
_entry.id   AF-A0A2H1VBJ2-F1
#
_cell.length_a   1.000
_cell.length_b   1.000
_cell.length_c   1.000
_cell.angle_alpha   90.00
_cell.angle_beta   90.00
_cell.angle_gamma   90.00
#
_symmetry.space_group_name_H-M   'P 1'
#
loop_
_entity.id
_entity.type
_entity.pdbx_description
1 polymer ?
#
loop_
_entity_poly.entity_id
_entity_poly.type
_entity_poly.pdbx_seq_one_letter_code
_entity_poly.pdbx_strand_id
1 'polypeptide(L)'
;FESTITKGNEGLVHHMEVFYCDADPDKEIPLYEGNCFAPNRPEITKTCSKVKAAWAMGAPPFVYPKEAGLPLGGPKANKYIMLEVHYNNPELRKDWVDSSGIILYISGQRRKYDAAIMELGLEYTDKMAIPGRQKAFPLTGYCIPQCTGVGLPPDGIVVFGSQLHTHLTGVAVWTRHSRQGVELPYLNRDIHYSTHFQEIRILHRPVNVLPGDYLETTCIYNTEEKENATIGGHAITDEMCVNYLHYYPATQLEVCKSAVSNAALESYFKFEKRWDNMSISYTASPRNNYLAIKPWTHLRASSLHALYTDSPISMQCNKSDGSRFQ
;
A
#
# COMPACT_ATOMS: atom_id res chain seq x y z
N PHE A 1 17.30 -2.94 9.92
CA PHE A 1 17.67 -1.57 9.52
C PHE A 1 17.25 -0.63 10.63
N GLU A 2 17.84 0.56 10.68
CA GLU A 2 17.45 1.60 11.65
C GLU A 2 17.61 2.98 11.02
N SER A 3 16.98 4.00 11.63
CA SER A 3 17.15 5.38 11.18
C SER A 3 18.49 5.96 11.62
N THR A 4 19.01 6.89 10.83
CA THR A 4 20.06 7.82 11.21
C THR A 4 19.55 9.22 10.97
N ILE A 5 19.37 9.99 12.03
CA ILE A 5 18.82 11.35 11.97
C ILE A 5 19.94 12.33 12.25
N THR A 6 20.03 13.37 11.43
CA THR A 6 20.97 14.48 11.63
C THR A 6 20.67 15.14 12.97
N LYS A 7 21.69 15.28 13.82
CA LYS A 7 21.53 15.86 15.15
C LYS A 7 20.95 17.28 15.06
N GLY A 8 19.84 17.52 15.77
CA GLY A 8 19.10 18.77 15.73
C GLY A 8 17.90 18.77 14.78
N ASN A 9 17.78 17.76 13.90
CA ASN A 9 16.68 17.63 12.94
C ASN A 9 15.65 16.57 13.36
N GLU A 10 15.69 16.09 14.61
CA GLU A 10 14.77 15.06 15.12
C GLU A 10 13.30 15.49 15.08
N GLY A 11 13.03 16.79 15.18
CA GLY A 11 11.68 17.35 15.01
C GLY A 11 11.28 17.64 13.56
N LEU A 12 12.24 17.60 12.63
CA LEU A 12 12.02 17.89 11.21
C LEU A 12 11.72 16.62 10.41
N VAL A 13 12.55 15.58 10.59
CA VAL A 13 12.42 14.32 9.85
C VAL A 13 11.30 13.49 10.44
N HIS A 14 10.25 13.30 9.67
CA HIS A 14 9.01 12.77 10.19
C HIS A 14 8.79 11.30 9.80
N HIS A 15 9.10 10.93 8.55
CA HIS A 15 9.27 9.53 8.14
C HIS A 15 10.22 9.39 6.96
N MET A 16 10.74 8.19 6.74
CA MET A 16 11.65 7.84 5.65
C MET A 16 11.32 6.46 5.09
N GLU A 17 11.46 6.31 3.78
CA GLU A 17 11.29 5.04 3.09
C GLU A 17 12.43 4.78 2.10
N VAL A 18 12.91 3.53 2.05
CA VAL A 18 13.88 3.07 1.05
C VAL A 18 13.17 2.17 0.06
N PHE A 19 13.22 2.56 -1.20
CA PHE A 19 12.67 1.82 -2.32
C PHE A 19 13.77 1.16 -3.14
N TYR A 20 13.50 -0.05 -3.60
CA TYR A 20 14.29 -0.71 -4.63
C TYR A 20 13.74 -0.37 -6.01
N CYS A 21 14.63 -0.11 -6.97
CA CYS A 21 14.25 0.19 -8.34
C CYS A 21 14.02 -1.07 -9.15
N ASP A 22 12.80 -1.23 -9.67
CA ASP A 22 12.40 -2.38 -10.49
C ASP A 22 12.61 -2.05 -11.98
N ALA A 23 13.85 -2.17 -12.42
CA ALA A 23 14.27 -1.95 -13.80
C ALA A 23 15.21 -3.07 -14.24
N ASP A 24 15.48 -3.17 -15.55
CA ASP A 24 16.47 -4.13 -16.06
C ASP A 24 17.82 -3.96 -15.32
N PRO A 25 18.56 -5.05 -15.05
CA PRO A 25 19.80 -4.98 -14.29
C PRO A 25 20.84 -4.00 -14.85
N ASP A 26 20.91 -3.92 -16.18
CA ASP A 26 21.84 -3.07 -16.93
C ASP A 26 21.31 -1.64 -17.15
N LYS A 27 20.07 -1.36 -16.70
CA LYS A 27 19.46 -0.04 -16.87
C LYS A 27 20.07 0.96 -15.89
N GLU A 28 20.72 1.97 -16.43
CA GLU A 28 21.21 3.10 -15.63
C GLU A 28 20.05 4.04 -15.24
N ILE A 29 19.98 4.38 -13.95
CA ILE A 29 19.05 5.36 -13.40
C ILE A 29 19.87 6.60 -13.02
N PRO A 30 19.53 7.80 -13.53
CA PRO A 30 20.25 9.02 -13.20
C PRO A 30 20.12 9.32 -11.71
N LEU A 31 21.22 9.71 -11.08
CA LEU A 31 21.21 10.19 -9.70
C LEU A 31 20.36 11.46 -9.63
N TYR A 32 19.47 11.49 -8.64
CA TYR A 32 18.53 12.59 -8.43
C TYR A 32 18.40 12.86 -6.93
N GLU A 33 18.54 14.13 -6.57
CA GLU A 33 18.26 14.64 -5.24
C GLU A 33 17.35 15.86 -5.41
N GLY A 34 16.17 15.82 -4.79
CA GLY A 34 15.20 16.89 -4.92
C GLY A 34 13.80 16.47 -4.53
N ASN A 35 12.86 17.38 -4.73
CA ASN A 35 11.46 17.18 -4.39
C ASN A 35 10.86 16.01 -5.21
N CYS A 36 10.16 15.09 -4.56
CA CYS A 36 9.50 13.94 -5.17
C CYS A 36 8.50 14.32 -6.29
N PHE A 37 7.97 15.53 -6.25
CA PHE A 37 6.96 16.08 -7.17
C PHE A 37 7.53 17.14 -8.13
N ALA A 38 8.85 17.33 -8.17
CA ALA A 38 9.44 18.31 -9.05
C ALA A 38 9.20 17.94 -10.53
N PRO A 39 8.82 18.90 -11.41
CA PRO A 39 8.60 18.63 -12.83
C PRO A 39 9.82 18.08 -13.57
N ASN A 40 11.02 18.32 -13.04
CA ASN A 40 12.30 17.86 -13.58
C ASN A 40 12.79 16.54 -12.98
N ARG A 41 12.02 15.90 -12.09
CA ARG A 41 12.33 14.55 -11.58
C ARG A 41 12.39 13.57 -12.76
N PRO A 42 13.49 12.82 -12.96
CA PRO A 42 13.57 11.89 -14.07
C PRO A 42 12.49 10.81 -13.97
N GLU A 43 11.69 10.66 -15.03
CA GLU A 43 10.55 9.73 -15.09
C GLU A 43 10.92 8.29 -14.73
N ILE A 44 12.13 7.85 -15.10
CA ILE A 44 12.62 6.49 -14.79
C ILE A 44 12.73 6.23 -13.29
N THR A 45 12.89 7.25 -12.43
CA THR A 45 12.93 7.06 -10.97
C THR A 45 11.59 6.59 -10.40
N LYS A 46 10.49 6.65 -11.18
CA LYS A 46 9.19 6.10 -10.79
C LYS A 46 9.17 4.57 -10.75
N THR A 47 10.18 3.89 -11.31
CA THR A 47 10.34 2.43 -11.16
C THR A 47 10.82 2.04 -9.77
N CYS A 48 11.28 2.99 -8.95
CA CYS A 48 11.64 2.78 -7.55
C CYS A 48 10.39 2.83 -6.68
N SER A 49 9.68 1.70 -6.64
CA SER A 49 8.39 1.56 -5.96
C SER A 49 8.34 0.41 -4.95
N LYS A 50 9.34 -0.48 -4.94
CA LYS A 50 9.37 -1.64 -4.03
C LYS A 50 9.95 -1.23 -2.68
N VAL A 51 9.11 -0.95 -1.68
CA VAL A 51 9.54 -0.62 -0.31
C VAL A 51 10.39 -1.75 0.27
N LYS A 52 11.58 -1.41 0.80
CA LYS A 52 12.51 -2.34 1.46
C LYS A 52 12.74 -2.00 2.94
N ALA A 53 12.60 -0.73 3.29
CA ALA A 53 12.64 -0.25 4.66
C ALA A 53 11.72 0.97 4.78
N ALA A 54 11.04 1.09 5.90
CA ALA A 54 10.24 2.25 6.25
C ALA A 54 10.43 2.55 7.74
N TRP A 55 10.52 3.83 8.06
CA TRP A 55 10.71 4.33 9.41
C TRP A 55 9.83 5.56 9.62
N ALA A 56 9.22 5.66 10.79
CA ALA A 56 8.51 6.85 11.23
C ALA A 56 9.01 7.32 12.60
N MET A 57 8.79 8.59 12.93
CA MET A 57 9.27 9.21 14.16
C MET A 57 8.98 8.40 15.43
N GLY A 58 10.02 7.87 16.07
CA GLY A 58 9.91 7.07 17.29
C GLY A 58 9.88 5.57 17.07
N ALA A 59 9.82 5.09 15.83
CA ALA A 59 9.92 3.68 15.51
C ALA A 59 11.29 3.11 15.90
N PRO A 60 11.34 1.97 16.61
CA PRO A 60 12.60 1.32 16.95
C PRO A 60 13.24 0.68 15.70
N PRO A 61 14.51 0.21 15.80
CA PRO A 61 15.12 -0.58 14.74
C PRO A 61 14.29 -1.80 14.35
N PHE A 62 14.16 -2.03 13.04
CA PHE A 62 13.52 -3.25 12.52
C PHE A 62 14.55 -4.36 12.35
N VAL A 63 14.39 -5.44 13.10
CA VAL A 63 15.30 -6.59 13.09
C VAL A 63 14.62 -7.79 12.46
N TYR A 64 15.22 -8.32 11.39
CA TYR A 64 14.76 -9.55 10.74
C TYR A 64 14.95 -10.77 11.66
N PRO A 65 14.01 -11.74 11.67
CA PRO A 65 14.09 -12.95 12.48
C PRO A 65 15.30 -13.80 12.09
N LYS A 66 15.89 -14.55 13.02
CA LYS A 66 17.16 -15.29 12.81
C LYS A 66 17.10 -16.24 11.61
N GLU A 67 15.91 -16.75 11.33
CA GLU A 67 15.59 -17.69 10.26
C GLU A 67 15.68 -17.06 8.88
N ALA A 68 15.42 -15.75 8.75
CA ALA A 68 15.23 -15.12 7.45
C ALA A 68 15.94 -13.77 7.28
N GLY A 69 16.29 -13.44 6.04
CA GLY A 69 16.82 -12.13 5.65
C GLY A 69 16.28 -11.74 4.28
N LEU A 70 16.07 -10.45 4.04
CA LEU A 70 15.62 -9.95 2.74
C LEU A 70 16.81 -9.92 1.76
N PRO A 71 16.76 -10.63 0.63
CA PRO A 71 17.77 -10.52 -0.40
C PRO A 71 17.82 -9.09 -0.97
N LEU A 72 19.02 -8.55 -1.13
CA LEU A 72 19.26 -7.22 -1.69
C LEU A 72 20.35 -7.32 -2.76
N GLY A 73 20.03 -6.90 -3.99
CA GLY A 73 20.95 -6.95 -5.12
C GLY A 73 21.06 -8.33 -5.80
N GLY A 74 22.19 -8.55 -6.47
CA GLY A 74 22.49 -9.76 -7.25
C GLY A 74 22.42 -9.53 -8.77
N PRO A 75 22.84 -10.52 -9.59
CA PRO A 75 23.00 -10.33 -11.04
C PRO A 75 21.71 -10.00 -11.81
N LYS A 76 20.55 -10.30 -11.23
CA LYS A 76 19.23 -10.08 -11.84
C LYS A 76 18.53 -8.82 -11.32
N ALA A 77 19.19 -8.04 -10.47
CA ALA A 77 18.56 -6.95 -9.74
C ALA A 77 19.27 -5.64 -10.07
N ASN A 78 18.50 -4.58 -10.32
CA ASN A 78 19.06 -3.27 -10.62
C ASN A 78 19.81 -2.70 -9.40
N LYS A 79 20.93 -2.02 -9.62
CA LYS A 79 21.81 -1.56 -8.52
C LYS A 79 21.32 -0.34 -7.75
N TYR A 80 20.25 0.32 -8.20
CA TYR A 80 19.78 1.58 -7.63
C TYR A 80 18.72 1.38 -6.55
N ILE A 81 18.79 2.25 -5.54
CA ILE A 81 17.76 2.44 -4.51
C ILE A 81 17.38 3.92 -4.46
N MET A 82 16.17 4.21 -4.00
CA MET A 82 15.69 5.56 -3.77
C MET A 82 15.36 5.71 -2.28
N LEU A 83 15.85 6.77 -1.65
CA LEU A 83 15.43 7.19 -0.31
C LEU A 83 14.42 8.32 -0.48
N GLU A 84 13.23 8.14 0.08
CA GLU A 84 12.23 9.19 0.24
C GLU A 84 12.23 9.66 1.70
N VAL A 85 12.26 10.98 1.90
CA VAL A 85 12.23 11.59 3.23
C VAL A 85 11.10 12.61 3.28
N HIS A 86 10.19 12.42 4.24
CA HIS A 86 9.14 13.39 4.52
C HIS A 86 9.57 14.29 5.67
N TYR A 87 9.73 15.58 5.34
CA TYR A 87 10.04 16.63 6.30
C TYR A 87 8.76 17.34 6.73
N ASN A 88 8.52 17.43 8.05
CA ASN A 88 7.48 18.26 8.61
C ASN A 88 8.09 19.59 9.09
N ASN A 89 8.00 20.64 8.26
CA ASN A 89 8.60 21.96 8.53
C ASN A 89 7.53 23.06 8.68
N PRO A 90 6.71 23.04 9.75
CA PRO A 90 5.59 23.95 9.91
C PRO A 90 6.00 25.43 10.02
N GLU A 91 7.21 25.69 10.53
CA GLU A 91 7.77 27.05 10.66
C GLU A 91 8.37 27.59 9.35
N LEU A 92 8.39 26.78 8.28
CA LEU A 92 8.94 27.12 6.97
C LEU A 92 10.38 27.66 7.04
N ARG A 93 11.16 27.14 8.00
CA ARG A 93 12.57 27.48 8.17
C ARG A 93 13.37 27.06 6.96
N LYS A 94 14.34 27.90 6.57
CA LYS A 94 15.19 27.72 5.38
C LYS A 94 16.64 27.37 5.72
N ASP A 95 16.97 27.33 6.99
CA ASP A 95 18.32 27.11 7.53
C ASP A 95 18.56 25.64 7.94
N TRP A 96 17.61 24.75 7.65
CA TRP A 96 17.80 23.31 7.82
C TRP A 96 18.85 22.79 6.84
N VAL A 97 19.83 22.06 7.38
CA VAL A 97 20.76 21.21 6.63
C VAL A 97 20.60 19.80 7.17
N ASP A 98 20.25 18.87 6.29
CA ASP A 98 19.94 17.50 6.66
C ASP A 98 20.74 16.50 5.81
N SER A 99 21.16 15.41 6.45
CA SER A 99 21.76 14.23 5.80
C SER A 99 21.25 12.96 6.50
N SER A 100 19.97 12.97 6.88
CA SER A 100 19.32 11.84 7.53
C SER A 100 19.05 10.71 6.53
N GLY A 101 18.90 9.49 7.03
CA GLY A 101 18.64 8.33 6.20
C GLY A 101 18.40 7.05 6.99
N ILE A 102 18.60 5.91 6.33
CA ILE A 102 18.42 4.58 6.93
C ILE A 102 19.71 3.78 6.82
N ILE A 103 20.15 3.21 7.94
CA ILE A 103 21.27 2.28 8.02
C ILE A 103 20.75 0.86 7.72
N LEU A 104 21.26 0.27 6.63
CA LEU A 104 21.00 -1.11 6.27
C LEU A 104 22.10 -2.03 6.82
N TYR A 105 21.71 -3.00 7.65
CA TYR A 105 22.60 -4.04 8.15
C TYR A 105 22.58 -5.24 7.21
N ILE A 106 23.67 -5.45 6.48
CA ILE A 106 23.78 -6.46 5.41
C ILE A 106 24.76 -7.56 5.84
N SER A 107 24.44 -8.82 5.51
CA SER A 107 25.31 -9.98 5.72
C SER A 107 25.59 -10.66 4.40
N GLY A 108 26.85 -11.07 4.17
CA GLY A 108 27.22 -11.93 3.05
C GLY A 108 26.83 -13.40 3.24
N GLN A 109 26.43 -13.80 4.46
CA GLN A 109 25.98 -15.15 4.77
C GLN A 109 24.45 -15.24 4.65
N ARG A 110 23.98 -16.12 3.77
CA ARG A 110 22.55 -16.38 3.58
C ARG A 110 21.98 -17.07 4.83
N ARG A 111 20.83 -16.58 5.31
CA ARG A 111 20.06 -17.22 6.39
C ARG A 111 19.30 -18.44 5.85
N LYS A 112 18.61 -19.16 6.73
CA LYS A 112 17.87 -20.38 6.38
C LYS A 112 16.82 -20.13 5.28
N TYR A 113 16.11 -19.01 5.38
CA TYR A 113 15.09 -18.61 4.42
C TYR A 113 15.37 -17.22 3.85
N ASP A 114 15.00 -17.01 2.60
CA ASP A 114 14.85 -15.66 2.08
C ASP A 114 13.51 -15.11 2.59
N ALA A 115 13.52 -13.87 3.07
CA ALA A 115 12.30 -13.13 3.34
C ALA A 115 11.80 -12.46 2.06
N ALA A 116 10.50 -12.21 1.97
CA ALA A 116 9.87 -11.45 0.91
C ALA A 116 8.82 -10.48 1.50
N ILE A 117 8.30 -9.63 0.62
CA ILE A 117 7.27 -8.64 0.94
C ILE A 117 6.08 -8.91 0.02
N MET A 118 4.89 -9.06 0.58
CA MET A 118 3.64 -9.24 -0.16
C MET A 118 2.70 -8.08 0.13
N GLU A 119 2.08 -7.54 -0.92
CA GLU A 119 1.11 -6.46 -0.82
C GLU A 119 -0.31 -7.01 -0.76
N LEU A 120 -1.02 -6.68 0.31
CA LEU A 120 -2.45 -6.93 0.48
C LEU A 120 -3.26 -5.64 0.36
N GLY A 121 -4.53 -5.75 -0.01
CA GLY A 121 -5.48 -4.64 0.02
C GLY A 121 -6.05 -4.31 -1.35
N LEU A 122 -6.16 -3.02 -1.66
CA LEU A 122 -6.82 -2.52 -2.87
C LEU A 122 -5.84 -2.29 -4.00
N GLU A 123 -6.25 -2.64 -5.22
CA GLU A 123 -5.50 -2.30 -6.43
C GLU A 123 -5.33 -0.78 -6.58
N TYR A 124 -4.18 -0.35 -7.10
CA TYR A 124 -3.89 1.06 -7.39
C TYR A 124 -4.61 1.54 -8.66
N THR A 125 -5.94 1.60 -8.60
CA THR A 125 -6.80 1.94 -9.74
C THR A 125 -7.83 2.98 -9.34
N ASP A 126 -8.38 3.66 -10.33
CA ASP A 126 -9.46 4.62 -10.15
C ASP A 126 -10.84 3.97 -9.97
N LYS A 127 -10.91 2.64 -9.79
CA LYS A 127 -12.16 1.90 -9.59
C LYS A 127 -12.76 2.12 -8.21
N MET A 128 -11.94 2.45 -7.22
CA MET A 128 -12.35 2.70 -5.85
C MET A 128 -12.31 4.20 -5.56
N ALA A 129 -13.29 4.70 -4.82
CA ALA A 129 -13.37 6.10 -4.44
C ALA A 129 -14.05 6.24 -3.07
N ILE A 130 -13.67 7.28 -2.35
CA ILE A 130 -14.26 7.70 -1.09
C ILE A 130 -15.07 8.97 -1.40
N PRO A 131 -16.39 8.97 -1.17
CA PRO A 131 -17.22 10.16 -1.35
C PRO A 131 -16.69 11.35 -0.55
N GLY A 132 -16.99 12.57 -1.01
CA GLY A 132 -16.74 13.77 -0.21
C GLY A 132 -17.62 13.81 1.04
N ARG A 133 -17.18 14.57 2.04
CA ARG A 133 -17.94 14.85 3.28
C ARG A 133 -18.27 13.62 4.13
N GLN A 134 -17.41 12.60 4.16
CA GLN A 134 -17.62 11.39 4.97
C GLN A 134 -16.76 11.40 6.23
N LYS A 135 -17.38 11.22 7.40
CA LYS A 135 -16.67 11.05 8.67
C LYS A 135 -15.88 9.74 8.74
N ALA A 136 -16.47 8.69 8.19
CA ALA A 136 -15.88 7.36 8.12
C ALA A 136 -16.45 6.65 6.90
N PHE A 137 -15.59 6.27 5.96
CA PHE A 137 -15.95 5.45 4.82
C PHE A 137 -15.00 4.26 4.72
N PRO A 138 -15.48 3.01 4.85
CA PRO A 138 -14.64 1.83 4.72
C PRO A 138 -14.43 1.46 3.25
N LEU A 139 -13.19 1.08 2.91
CA LEU A 139 -12.90 0.29 1.72
C LEU A 139 -12.15 -0.98 2.12
N THR A 140 -12.50 -2.10 1.50
CA THR A 140 -11.90 -3.41 1.79
C THR A 140 -11.36 -4.04 0.53
N GLY A 141 -10.11 -4.51 0.61
CA GLY A 141 -9.46 -5.33 -0.41
C GLY A 141 -9.21 -6.74 0.09
N TYR A 142 -9.15 -7.69 -0.84
CA TYR A 142 -9.24 -9.11 -0.56
C TYR A 142 -8.09 -9.90 -1.20
N CYS A 143 -7.64 -10.93 -0.49
CA CYS A 143 -6.78 -11.99 -0.97
C CYS A 143 -7.52 -13.32 -0.80
N ILE A 144 -8.09 -13.81 -1.90
CA ILE A 144 -9.01 -14.96 -1.90
C ILE A 144 -8.27 -16.31 -1.74
N PRO A 145 -8.93 -17.36 -1.22
CA PRO A 145 -8.36 -18.70 -1.06
C PRO A 145 -7.72 -19.27 -2.32
N GLN A 146 -8.26 -18.94 -3.50
CA GLN A 146 -7.71 -19.38 -4.77
C GLN A 146 -6.33 -18.79 -5.03
N CYS A 147 -6.11 -17.52 -4.67
CA CYS A 147 -4.81 -16.86 -4.85
C CYS A 147 -3.77 -17.35 -3.84
N THR A 148 -4.14 -17.47 -2.56
CA THR A 148 -3.24 -18.08 -1.56
C THR A 148 -2.96 -19.55 -1.88
N GLY A 149 -3.97 -20.27 -2.41
CA GLY A 149 -3.86 -21.66 -2.84
C GLY A 149 -2.81 -21.91 -3.92
N VAL A 150 -2.72 -21.03 -4.92
CA VAL A 150 -1.72 -21.15 -6.01
C VAL A 150 -0.40 -20.43 -5.70
N GLY A 151 -0.43 -19.41 -4.85
CA GLY A 151 0.71 -18.53 -4.59
C GLY A 151 1.57 -18.91 -3.39
N LEU A 152 1.06 -19.75 -2.48
CA LEU A 152 1.76 -20.17 -1.26
C LEU A 152 2.22 -21.64 -1.33
N PRO A 153 3.34 -21.99 -0.67
CA PRO A 153 3.81 -23.37 -0.58
C PRO A 153 2.93 -24.20 0.35
N PRO A 154 2.98 -25.54 0.29
CA PRO A 154 2.14 -26.42 1.12
C PRO A 154 2.23 -26.16 2.63
N ASP A 155 3.43 -25.86 3.12
CA ASP A 155 3.68 -25.56 4.54
C ASP A 155 3.31 -24.12 4.94
N GLY A 156 2.90 -23.29 3.97
CA GLY A 156 2.56 -21.88 4.14
C GLY A 156 3.75 -20.96 4.34
N ILE A 157 3.44 -19.76 4.83
CA ILE A 157 4.39 -18.70 5.12
C ILE A 157 4.22 -18.19 6.55
N VAL A 158 5.32 -17.75 7.14
CA VAL A 158 5.36 -17.10 8.44
C VAL A 158 5.52 -15.60 8.24
N VAL A 159 4.46 -14.85 8.54
CA VAL A 159 4.45 -13.40 8.54
C VAL A 159 4.97 -12.92 9.89
N PHE A 160 6.05 -12.14 9.88
CA PHE A 160 6.70 -11.65 11.09
C PHE A 160 6.67 -10.13 11.23
N GLY A 161 6.32 -9.40 10.16
CA GLY A 161 6.17 -7.96 10.19
C GLY A 161 5.07 -7.48 9.25
N SER A 162 4.56 -6.29 9.52
CA SER A 162 3.48 -5.67 8.74
C SER A 162 3.60 -4.15 8.76
N GLN A 163 3.46 -3.52 7.60
CA GLN A 163 3.37 -2.06 7.44
C GLN A 163 2.00 -1.70 6.85
N LEU A 164 1.22 -0.94 7.60
CA LEU A 164 -0.08 -0.42 7.16
C LEU A 164 0.13 0.90 6.43
N HIS A 165 -0.51 1.07 5.27
CA HIS A 165 -0.32 2.23 4.41
C HIS A 165 -1.63 2.74 3.82
N THR A 166 -1.86 4.05 3.97
CA THR A 166 -2.85 4.84 3.22
C THR A 166 -2.23 6.19 2.83
N HIS A 167 -2.92 6.95 1.99
CA HIS A 167 -2.60 8.38 1.84
C HIS A 167 -3.40 9.20 2.88
N LEU A 168 -3.49 10.51 2.64
CA LEU A 168 -3.80 11.56 3.62
C LEU A 168 -5.09 11.41 4.43
N THR A 169 -6.07 10.64 3.97
CA THR A 169 -7.41 10.55 4.57
C THR A 169 -7.62 9.30 5.43
N GLY A 170 -6.67 8.35 5.46
CA GLY A 170 -6.82 7.14 6.26
C GLY A 170 -6.69 7.38 7.77
N VAL A 171 -7.58 6.75 8.55
CA VAL A 171 -7.67 6.93 10.01
C VAL A 171 -7.69 5.61 10.81
N ALA A 172 -7.94 4.48 10.14
CA ALA A 172 -7.84 3.15 10.74
C ALA A 172 -7.57 2.11 9.66
N VAL A 173 -6.77 1.10 9.97
CA VAL A 173 -6.46 0.00 9.06
C VAL A 173 -6.37 -1.31 9.83
N TRP A 174 -6.91 -2.40 9.28
CA TRP A 174 -6.70 -3.73 9.82
C TRP A 174 -6.75 -4.80 8.74
N THR A 175 -6.10 -5.93 9.04
CA THR A 175 -6.16 -7.12 8.20
C THR A 175 -6.73 -8.29 9.00
N ARG A 176 -7.89 -8.81 8.57
CA ARG A 176 -8.42 -10.06 9.10
C ARG A 176 -7.82 -11.24 8.36
N HIS A 177 -7.75 -12.35 9.07
CA HIS A 177 -7.28 -13.63 8.56
C HIS A 177 -8.32 -14.68 8.87
N SER A 178 -8.76 -15.41 7.87
CA SER A 178 -9.75 -16.48 8.03
C SER A 178 -9.26 -17.76 7.38
N ARG A 179 -9.56 -18.89 8.01
CA ARG A 179 -9.24 -20.23 7.51
C ARG A 179 -10.51 -21.07 7.50
N GLN A 180 -10.89 -21.57 6.32
CA GLN A 180 -12.06 -22.45 6.17
C GLN A 180 -13.35 -21.86 6.77
N GLY A 181 -13.56 -20.55 6.60
CA GLY A 181 -14.73 -19.83 7.12
C GLY A 181 -14.66 -19.44 8.61
N VAL A 182 -13.58 -19.78 9.31
CA VAL A 182 -13.35 -19.36 10.70
C VAL A 182 -12.39 -18.18 10.74
N GLU A 183 -12.81 -17.07 11.36
CA GLU A 183 -11.94 -15.92 11.61
C GLU A 183 -10.90 -16.26 12.68
N LEU A 184 -9.64 -16.05 12.33
CA LEU A 184 -8.46 -16.15 13.20
C LEU A 184 -8.14 -14.74 13.78
N PRO A 185 -7.22 -14.62 14.75
CA PRO A 185 -6.81 -13.31 15.24
C PRO A 185 -6.36 -12.39 14.10
N TYR A 186 -6.63 -11.08 14.24
CA TYR A 186 -6.14 -10.06 13.31
C TYR A 186 -4.64 -10.23 13.06
N LEU A 187 -4.25 -10.20 11.79
CA LEU A 187 -2.83 -10.22 11.41
C LEU A 187 -2.15 -8.93 11.87
N ASN A 188 -2.79 -7.79 11.59
CA ASN A 188 -2.40 -6.49 12.12
C ASN A 188 -3.65 -5.61 12.23
N ARG A 189 -3.66 -4.68 13.18
CA ARG A 189 -4.78 -3.77 13.43
C ARG A 189 -4.28 -2.48 14.07
N ASP A 190 -4.67 -1.37 13.49
CA ASP A 190 -4.48 -0.04 14.05
C ASP A 190 -5.76 0.79 13.87
N ILE A 191 -6.46 1.03 14.97
CA ILE A 191 -7.68 1.84 15.01
C ILE A 191 -7.41 3.34 15.21
N HIS A 192 -6.15 3.70 15.48
CA HIS A 192 -5.67 5.06 15.63
C HIS A 192 -4.56 5.33 14.61
N TYR A 193 -4.69 4.69 13.44
CA TYR A 193 -3.74 4.80 12.37
C TYR A 193 -3.60 6.26 11.97
N SER A 194 -2.37 6.71 11.84
CA SER A 194 -2.05 8.01 11.28
C SER A 194 -1.14 7.83 10.09
N THR A 195 -1.51 8.47 9.00
CA THR A 195 -0.72 8.59 7.76
C THR A 195 0.66 9.20 8.01
N HIS A 196 0.80 9.86 9.16
CA HIS A 196 2.02 10.47 9.63
C HIS A 196 2.99 9.46 10.24
N PHE A 197 2.49 8.35 10.79
CA PHE A 197 3.27 7.38 11.55
C PHE A 197 3.23 5.99 10.88
N GLN A 198 3.92 5.89 9.73
CA GLN A 198 3.97 4.67 8.92
C GLN A 198 5.27 3.89 9.17
N GLU A 199 5.28 3.08 10.23
CA GLU A 199 6.39 2.20 10.57
C GLU A 199 6.16 0.75 10.12
N ILE A 200 7.24 -0.01 9.96
CA ILE A 200 7.15 -1.47 9.83
C ILE A 200 7.12 -2.08 11.23
N ARG A 201 5.98 -2.64 11.63
CA ARG A 201 5.82 -3.27 12.94
C ARG A 201 6.25 -4.73 12.90
N ILE A 202 7.07 -5.14 13.86
CA ILE A 202 7.29 -6.55 14.15
C ILE A 202 6.03 -7.08 14.84
N LEU A 203 5.43 -8.13 14.30
CA LEU A 203 4.26 -8.75 14.91
C LEU A 203 4.67 -9.46 16.20
N HIS A 204 3.97 -9.17 17.31
CA HIS A 204 4.23 -9.82 18.60
C HIS A 204 4.13 -11.35 18.53
N ARG A 205 3.29 -11.86 17.62
CA ARG A 205 3.15 -13.27 17.32
C ARG A 205 3.25 -13.43 15.81
N PRO A 206 4.27 -14.14 15.29
CA PRO A 206 4.30 -14.46 13.87
C PRO A 206 3.05 -15.23 13.46
N VAL A 207 2.49 -14.89 12.30
CA VAL A 207 1.23 -15.45 11.80
C VAL A 207 1.53 -16.44 10.68
N ASN A 208 1.00 -17.66 10.80
CA ASN A 208 1.15 -18.67 9.76
C ASN A 208 -0.03 -18.62 8.78
N VAL A 209 0.23 -18.24 7.54
CA VAL A 209 -0.75 -18.20 6.44
C VAL A 209 -0.53 -19.42 5.55
N LEU A 210 -1.57 -20.23 5.41
CA LEU A 210 -1.54 -21.47 4.63
C LEU A 210 -2.24 -21.27 3.26
N PRO A 211 -1.93 -22.13 2.28
CA PRO A 211 -2.70 -22.18 1.05
C PRO A 211 -4.20 -22.39 1.33
N GLY A 212 -5.06 -21.60 0.68
CA GLY A 212 -6.51 -21.65 0.88
C GLY A 212 -7.02 -20.75 2.03
N ASP A 213 -6.14 -20.04 2.72
CA ASP A 213 -6.54 -19.00 3.67
C ASP A 213 -7.07 -17.76 2.94
N TYR A 214 -7.93 -17.02 3.62
CA TYR A 214 -8.48 -15.74 3.18
C TYR A 214 -7.92 -14.60 4.01
N LEU A 215 -7.49 -13.53 3.36
CA LEU A 215 -7.05 -12.31 4.02
C LEU A 215 -7.86 -11.13 3.48
N GLU A 216 -8.35 -10.27 4.37
CA GLU A 216 -9.05 -9.04 3.98
C GLU A 216 -8.40 -7.85 4.69
N THR A 217 -8.08 -6.80 3.95
CA THR A 217 -7.52 -5.56 4.50
C THR A 217 -8.54 -4.45 4.33
N THR A 218 -8.95 -3.86 5.44
CA THR A 218 -9.92 -2.76 5.47
C THR A 218 -9.25 -1.48 5.94
N CYS A 219 -9.51 -0.39 5.22
CA CYS A 219 -9.07 0.95 5.57
C CYS A 219 -10.30 1.84 5.77
N ILE A 220 -10.29 2.66 6.81
CA ILE A 220 -11.30 3.67 7.10
C ILE A 220 -10.74 5.03 6.75
N TYR A 221 -11.52 5.84 6.02
CA TYR A 221 -11.12 7.18 5.61
C TYR A 221 -12.03 8.26 6.16
N ASN A 222 -11.46 9.42 6.46
CA ASN A 222 -12.17 10.66 6.79
C ASN A 222 -11.96 11.70 5.66
N THR A 223 -13.05 12.10 5.03
CA THR A 223 -13.11 13.11 3.97
C THR A 223 -14.06 14.27 4.32
N GLU A 224 -14.31 14.54 5.61
CA GLU A 224 -15.21 15.63 6.06
C GLU A 224 -14.84 16.99 5.46
N GLU A 225 -13.54 17.24 5.31
CA GLU A 225 -12.99 18.48 4.76
C GLU A 225 -12.97 18.53 3.22
N LYS A 226 -13.26 17.42 2.54
CA LYS A 226 -13.23 17.33 1.07
C LYS A 226 -14.64 17.36 0.48
N GLU A 227 -14.84 18.22 -0.52
CA GLU A 227 -16.12 18.28 -1.28
C GLU A 227 -16.24 17.19 -2.33
N ASN A 228 -15.14 16.95 -3.05
CA ASN A 228 -15.09 15.98 -4.13
C ASN A 228 -14.72 14.59 -3.60
N ALA A 229 -15.05 13.57 -4.39
CA ALA A 229 -14.57 12.22 -4.12
C ALA A 229 -13.04 12.17 -4.16
N THR A 230 -12.46 11.40 -3.24
CA THR A 230 -11.04 11.03 -3.26
C THR A 230 -10.93 9.66 -3.92
N ILE A 231 -10.13 9.53 -4.98
CA ILE A 231 -10.13 8.35 -5.85
C ILE A 231 -8.86 7.55 -5.62
N GLY A 232 -8.91 6.23 -5.80
CA GLY A 232 -7.73 5.36 -5.72
C GLY A 232 -6.69 5.70 -6.78
N GLY A 233 -5.41 5.62 -6.41
CA GLY A 233 -4.32 5.92 -7.33
C GLY A 233 -2.96 6.08 -6.65
N HIS A 234 -1.95 6.39 -7.46
CA HIS A 234 -0.56 6.52 -7.01
C HIS A 234 -0.21 7.90 -6.46
N ALA A 235 -0.99 8.94 -6.77
CA ALA A 235 -0.68 10.29 -6.32
C ALA A 235 -1.03 10.47 -4.84
N ILE A 236 -0.28 11.29 -4.11
CA ILE A 236 -0.59 11.62 -2.70
C ILE A 236 -1.99 12.24 -2.51
N THR A 237 -2.53 12.87 -3.56
CA THR A 237 -3.89 13.42 -3.57
C THR A 237 -4.98 12.37 -3.79
N ASP A 238 -4.59 11.22 -4.32
CA ASP A 238 -5.41 10.01 -4.43
C ASP A 238 -5.37 9.22 -3.12
N GLU A 239 -5.95 8.03 -3.09
CA GLU A 239 -5.90 7.14 -1.92
C GLU A 239 -5.39 5.73 -2.20
N MET A 240 -4.93 5.10 -1.12
CA MET A 240 -4.46 3.72 -1.10
C MET A 240 -4.96 2.99 0.15
N CYS A 241 -5.16 1.68 0.02
CA CYS A 241 -5.36 0.77 1.15
C CYS A 241 -4.41 -0.41 1.00
N VAL A 242 -3.31 -0.42 1.76
CA VAL A 242 -2.28 -1.45 1.63
C VAL A 242 -1.81 -1.95 2.98
N ASN A 243 -1.56 -3.25 3.05
CA ASN A 243 -0.76 -3.86 4.10
C ASN A 243 0.41 -4.62 3.46
N TYR A 244 1.64 -4.17 3.72
CA TYR A 244 2.86 -4.86 3.30
C TYR A 244 3.25 -5.90 4.34
N LEU A 245 3.13 -7.17 3.98
CA LEU A 245 3.49 -8.29 4.84
C LEU A 245 4.96 -8.65 4.64
N HIS A 246 5.73 -8.67 5.73
CA HIS A 246 7.08 -9.22 5.75
C HIS A 246 7.02 -10.67 6.20
N TYR A 247 7.42 -11.59 5.33
CA TYR A 247 7.24 -13.03 5.57
C TYR A 247 8.41 -13.87 5.06
N TYR A 248 8.44 -15.13 5.49
CA TYR A 248 9.32 -16.17 4.94
C TYR A 248 8.60 -17.55 4.95
N PRO A 249 9.01 -18.52 4.12
CA PRO A 249 9.97 -18.38 3.02
C PRO A 249 9.41 -17.51 1.88
N ALA A 250 10.30 -16.86 1.14
CA ALA A 250 9.95 -16.09 -0.05
C ALA A 250 9.18 -16.96 -1.06
N THR A 251 8.12 -16.38 -1.63
CA THR A 251 7.31 -17.01 -2.69
C THR A 251 7.29 -16.12 -3.92
N GLN A 252 6.68 -16.59 -5.02
CA GLN A 252 6.47 -15.75 -6.19
C GLN A 252 5.34 -14.74 -5.98
N LEU A 253 4.40 -14.97 -5.05
CA LEU A 253 3.25 -14.10 -4.83
C LEU A 253 3.67 -12.78 -4.18
N GLU A 254 3.66 -11.71 -4.96
CA GLU A 254 4.02 -10.36 -4.50
C GLU A 254 2.79 -9.48 -4.32
N VAL A 255 1.80 -9.59 -5.20
CA VAL A 255 0.57 -8.78 -5.13
C VAL A 255 -0.62 -9.72 -4.95
N CYS A 256 -1.32 -9.56 -3.83
CA CYS A 256 -2.61 -10.19 -3.58
C CYS A 256 -3.64 -9.12 -3.22
N LYS A 257 -4.17 -8.47 -4.27
CA LYS A 257 -5.07 -7.32 -4.16
C LYS A 257 -6.35 -7.52 -4.93
N SER A 258 -7.36 -6.73 -4.60
CA SER A 258 -8.62 -6.73 -5.35
C SER A 258 -9.16 -5.33 -5.58
N ALA A 259 -10.09 -5.22 -6.52
CA ALA A 259 -10.93 -4.04 -6.71
C ALA A 259 -12.34 -4.46 -7.12
N VAL A 260 -13.30 -3.55 -7.10
CA VAL A 260 -14.62 -3.81 -7.71
C VAL A 260 -14.47 -4.19 -9.19
N SER A 261 -15.30 -5.11 -9.68
CA SER A 261 -15.30 -5.49 -11.10
C SER A 261 -15.74 -4.31 -11.99
N ASN A 262 -15.16 -4.24 -13.20
CA ASN A 262 -15.48 -3.18 -14.16
C ASN A 262 -16.97 -3.18 -14.52
N ALA A 263 -17.57 -4.36 -14.72
CA ALA A 263 -18.97 -4.49 -15.10
C ALA A 263 -19.93 -3.96 -14.02
N ALA A 264 -19.64 -4.23 -12.74
CA ALA A 264 -20.43 -3.70 -11.64
C ALA A 264 -20.29 -2.17 -11.54
N LEU A 265 -19.07 -1.67 -11.65
CA LEU A 265 -18.78 -0.24 -11.61
C LEU A 265 -19.44 0.54 -12.77
N GLU A 266 -19.39 0.01 -13.98
CA GLU A 266 -20.09 0.58 -15.13
C GLU A 266 -21.60 0.61 -14.92
N SER A 267 -22.16 -0.42 -14.29
CA SER A 267 -23.59 -0.50 -13.97
C SER A 267 -24.00 0.53 -12.92
N TYR A 268 -23.14 0.77 -11.91
CA TYR A 268 -23.33 1.84 -10.94
C TYR A 268 -23.36 3.23 -11.61
N PHE A 269 -22.40 3.53 -12.48
CA PHE A 269 -22.39 4.81 -13.20
C PHE A 269 -23.60 4.98 -14.13
N LYS A 270 -24.07 3.90 -14.78
CA LYS A 270 -25.32 3.90 -15.56
C LYS A 270 -26.54 4.21 -14.68
N PHE A 271 -26.57 3.69 -13.46
CA PHE A 271 -27.63 3.97 -12.49
C PHE A 271 -27.63 5.44 -12.06
N GLU A 272 -26.49 5.98 -11.60
CA GLU A 272 -26.38 7.39 -11.19
C GLU A 272 -26.76 8.37 -12.31
N LYS A 273 -26.40 8.04 -13.56
CA LYS A 273 -26.78 8.84 -14.73
C LYS A 273 -28.29 8.87 -14.94
N ARG A 274 -28.98 7.74 -14.76
CA ARG A 274 -30.44 7.64 -14.96
C ARG A 274 -31.23 8.24 -13.79
N TRP A 275 -30.71 8.10 -12.58
CA TRP A 275 -31.41 8.50 -11.36
C TRP A 275 -31.56 10.02 -11.24
N ASP A 276 -30.52 10.79 -11.59
CA ASP A 276 -30.51 12.25 -11.39
C ASP A 276 -29.95 13.03 -12.59
N ASN A 277 -30.00 12.45 -13.79
CA ASN A 277 -29.48 13.02 -15.04
C ASN A 277 -28.03 13.55 -14.92
N MET A 278 -27.19 12.85 -14.14
CA MET A 278 -25.81 13.24 -13.89
C MET A 278 -24.99 13.32 -15.18
N SER A 279 -24.01 14.23 -15.21
CA SER A 279 -23.07 14.41 -16.33
C SER A 279 -22.01 13.30 -16.40
N ILE A 280 -22.45 12.05 -16.32
CA ILE A 280 -21.65 10.84 -16.44
C ILE A 280 -21.49 10.47 -17.92
N SER A 281 -20.27 10.10 -18.31
CA SER A 281 -19.97 9.62 -19.65
C SER A 281 -19.54 8.16 -19.61
N TYR A 282 -20.11 7.35 -20.51
CA TYR A 282 -19.75 5.93 -20.62
C TYR A 282 -18.36 5.70 -21.21
N THR A 283 -17.78 6.72 -21.85
CA THR A 283 -16.43 6.67 -22.42
C THR A 283 -15.39 7.35 -21.54
N ALA A 284 -15.82 8.03 -20.47
CA ALA A 284 -14.90 8.67 -19.53
C ALA A 284 -14.32 7.65 -18.55
N SER A 285 -13.15 7.95 -18.00
CA SER A 285 -12.55 7.15 -16.94
C SER A 285 -13.45 7.12 -15.69
N PRO A 286 -13.38 6.05 -14.88
CA PRO A 286 -14.02 6.02 -13.57
C PRO A 286 -13.72 7.26 -12.73
N ARG A 287 -12.47 7.74 -12.73
CA ARG A 287 -12.10 9.01 -12.06
C ARG A 287 -12.99 10.18 -12.45
N ASN A 288 -13.16 10.42 -13.75
CA ASN A 288 -13.95 11.54 -14.23
C ASN A 288 -15.43 11.38 -13.86
N ASN A 289 -15.96 10.15 -13.90
CA ASN A 289 -17.34 9.88 -13.49
C ASN A 289 -17.55 10.10 -11.99
N TYR A 290 -16.63 9.66 -11.12
CA TYR A 290 -16.71 9.95 -9.70
C TYR A 290 -16.66 11.45 -9.39
N LEU A 291 -15.83 12.21 -10.11
CA LEU A 291 -15.74 13.66 -9.94
C LEU A 291 -16.98 14.42 -10.44
N ALA A 292 -17.73 13.83 -11.38
CA ALA A 292 -18.98 14.37 -11.89
C ALA A 292 -20.16 14.17 -10.93
N ILE A 293 -20.11 13.19 -10.02
CA ILE A 293 -21.17 12.95 -9.04
C ILE A 293 -21.11 14.03 -7.95
N LYS A 294 -22.04 14.99 -8.02
CA LYS A 294 -22.21 16.05 -7.01
C LYS A 294 -23.68 16.44 -6.86
N PRO A 295 -24.19 16.67 -5.64
CA PRO A 295 -23.49 16.51 -4.36
C PRO A 295 -23.38 15.04 -3.94
N TRP A 296 -22.36 14.73 -3.13
CA TRP A 296 -22.27 13.44 -2.42
C TRP A 296 -23.22 13.45 -1.22
N THR A 297 -24.46 13.00 -1.44
CA THR A 297 -25.44 12.83 -0.36
C THR A 297 -25.19 11.53 0.40
N HIS A 298 -25.76 11.40 1.60
CA HIS A 298 -25.71 10.15 2.37
C HIS A 298 -26.24 8.97 1.54
N LEU A 299 -27.32 9.15 0.76
CA LEU A 299 -27.88 8.10 -0.08
C LEU A 299 -26.88 7.61 -1.14
N ARG A 300 -26.18 8.53 -1.81
CA ARG A 300 -25.15 8.17 -2.81
C ARG A 300 -23.94 7.49 -2.17
N ALA A 301 -23.49 7.99 -1.02
CA ALA A 301 -22.41 7.35 -0.28
C ALA A 301 -22.78 5.93 0.14
N SER A 302 -24.01 5.71 0.65
CA SER A 302 -24.51 4.38 0.97
C SER A 302 -24.65 3.48 -0.26
N SER A 303 -25.12 4.01 -1.40
CA SER A 303 -25.21 3.24 -2.65
C SER A 303 -23.83 2.85 -3.18
N LEU A 304 -22.83 3.73 -3.06
CA LEU A 304 -21.46 3.41 -3.43
C LEU A 304 -20.84 2.39 -2.49
N HIS A 305 -21.14 2.49 -1.19
CA HIS A 305 -20.70 1.48 -0.23
C HIS A 305 -21.28 0.09 -0.57
N ALA A 306 -22.58 0.02 -0.88
CA ALA A 306 -23.23 -1.24 -1.31
C ALA A 306 -22.62 -1.81 -2.60
N LEU A 307 -22.22 -0.96 -3.56
CA LEU A 307 -21.46 -1.40 -4.72
C LEU A 307 -20.19 -2.16 -4.29
N TYR A 308 -19.43 -1.63 -3.33
CA TYR A 308 -18.18 -2.24 -2.90
C TYR A 308 -18.36 -3.49 -2.04
N THR A 309 -19.44 -3.61 -1.26
CA THR A 309 -19.68 -4.77 -0.40
C THR A 309 -20.34 -5.93 -1.13
N ASP A 310 -21.22 -5.65 -2.10
CA ASP A 310 -22.14 -6.66 -2.64
C ASP A 310 -21.75 -7.12 -4.05
N SER A 311 -20.87 -6.38 -4.74
CA SER A 311 -20.54 -6.66 -6.13
C SER A 311 -19.35 -7.61 -6.29
N PRO A 312 -19.28 -8.34 -7.42
CA PRO A 312 -18.12 -9.14 -7.75
C PRO A 312 -16.84 -8.29 -7.83
N ILE A 313 -15.73 -8.90 -7.42
CA ILE A 313 -14.39 -8.30 -7.44
C ILE A 313 -13.58 -8.74 -8.66
N SER A 314 -12.66 -7.88 -9.08
CA SER A 314 -11.49 -8.24 -9.87
C SER A 314 -10.35 -8.58 -8.92
N MET A 315 -9.66 -9.71 -9.16
CA MET A 315 -8.54 -10.16 -8.34
C MET A 315 -7.22 -9.95 -9.10
N GLN A 316 -6.25 -9.31 -8.44
CA GLN A 316 -4.85 -9.25 -8.85
C GLN A 316 -4.03 -10.21 -7.98
N CYS A 317 -3.77 -11.39 -8.54
CA CYS A 317 -2.86 -12.39 -8.00
C CYS A 317 -1.61 -12.38 -8.89
N ASN A 318 -0.64 -11.51 -8.58
CA ASN A 318 0.53 -11.30 -9.44
C ASN A 318 1.81 -11.81 -8.77
N LYS A 319 2.70 -12.30 -9.63
CA LYS A 319 4.06 -12.68 -9.29
C LYS A 319 4.98 -11.46 -9.21
N SER A 320 6.16 -11.66 -8.64
CA SER A 320 7.22 -10.64 -8.58
C SER A 320 7.70 -10.10 -9.93
N ASP A 321 7.46 -10.84 -11.02
CA ASP A 321 7.75 -10.41 -12.40
C ASP A 321 6.58 -9.65 -13.06
N GLY A 322 5.51 -9.37 -12.30
CA GLY A 322 4.29 -8.70 -12.77
C GLY A 322 3.31 -9.61 -13.49
N SER A 323 3.67 -10.87 -13.78
CA SER A 323 2.76 -11.81 -14.44
C SER A 323 1.70 -12.35 -13.47
N ARG A 324 0.53 -12.73 -13.99
CA ARG A 324 -0.55 -13.33 -13.18
C ARG A 324 -0.31 -14.81 -12.96
N PHE A 325 -0.75 -15.32 -11.82
CA PHE A 325 -0.94 -16.76 -11.65
C PHE A 325 -2.05 -17.24 -12.60
N GLN A 326 -1.81 -18.37 -13.26
CA GLN A 326 -2.78 -19.06 -14.11
C GLN A 326 -3.59 -20.06 -13.28
#